data_AF-A0AAW9R8M9-F1
#
_entry.id   AF-A0AAW9R8M9-F1
#
_cell.length_a   1.000
_cell.length_b   1.000
_cell.length_c   1.000
_cell.angle_alpha   90.00
_cell.angle_beta   90.00
_cell.angle_gamma   90.00
#
_symmetry.space_group_name_H-M   'P 1'
#
loop_
_entity.id
_entity.type
_entity.pdbx_description
1 polymer ?
#
loop_
_entity_poly.entity_id
_entity_poly.type
_entity_poly.pdbx_seq_one_letter_code
_entity_poly.pdbx_strand_id
1 'polypeptide(L)'
;MTADPLHYDQSIAIPDIKLTGFMYGRRAPLTVFGPEGIEEMCDHFQAAFTWDLEQRGLVGFDLTGARFEAQLANISLAVHTTPEQAGYIFTHTGPRLAVYSHIIPPQTTAEELAEVTAPHYSGPLLTAEDFMTVTIGDEIVIGSARGEGTAEYEKSDVAPE
;
A
#
# COMPACT_ATOMS: atom_id res chain seq x y z
N MET A 1 5.67 -4.24 -18.34
CA MET A 1 4.92 -4.76 -17.18
C MET A 1 4.07 -3.63 -16.68
N THR A 2 2.75 -3.74 -16.79
CA THR A 2 1.83 -2.87 -16.03
C THR A 2 2.05 -3.16 -14.56
N ALA A 3 2.22 -2.13 -13.72
CA ALA A 3 2.23 -2.33 -12.28
C ALA A 3 1.02 -3.17 -11.88
N ASP A 4 1.22 -4.16 -11.01
CA ASP A 4 0.17 -5.05 -10.54
C ASP A 4 -0.45 -4.42 -9.28
N PRO A 5 -1.63 -3.77 -9.34
CA PRO A 5 -2.25 -3.19 -8.15
C PRO A 5 -2.79 -4.23 -7.15
N LEU A 6 -2.58 -5.54 -7.34
CA LEU A 6 -2.91 -6.54 -6.32
C LEU A 6 -1.83 -6.67 -5.23
N HIS A 7 -1.34 -5.55 -4.72
CA HIS A 7 -0.42 -5.54 -3.57
C HIS A 7 -1.17 -5.75 -2.24
N TYR A 8 -0.44 -6.28 -1.24
CA TYR A 8 -0.98 -6.59 0.09
C TYR A 8 -1.63 -5.37 0.77
N ASP A 9 -0.97 -4.20 0.70
CA ASP A 9 -1.45 -2.93 1.26
C ASP A 9 -2.74 -2.43 0.59
N GLN A 10 -3.08 -2.91 -0.60
CA GLN A 10 -4.31 -2.58 -1.32
C GLN A 10 -5.40 -3.65 -1.19
N SER A 11 -5.07 -4.85 -0.69
CA SER A 11 -5.98 -6.00 -0.64
C SER A 11 -6.33 -6.47 0.78
N ILE A 12 -5.50 -6.16 1.78
CA ILE A 12 -5.63 -6.69 3.16
C ILE A 12 -7.01 -6.43 3.81
N ALA A 13 -7.61 -5.27 3.55
CA ALA A 13 -8.87 -4.87 4.18
C ALA A 13 -10.12 -5.40 3.45
N ILE A 14 -9.97 -5.93 2.23
CA ILE A 14 -11.11 -6.34 1.38
C ILE A 14 -11.97 -7.41 2.09
N PRO A 15 -11.40 -8.47 2.71
CA PRO A 15 -12.19 -9.44 3.45
C PRO A 15 -12.97 -8.87 4.64
N ASP A 16 -12.35 -7.95 5.38
CA ASP A 16 -12.97 -7.34 6.56
C ASP A 16 -14.17 -6.47 6.16
N ILE A 17 -14.00 -5.62 5.13
CA ILE A 17 -15.09 -4.80 4.56
C ILE A 17 -16.22 -5.69 4.04
N LYS A 18 -15.89 -6.87 3.48
CA LYS A 18 -16.90 -7.85 3.04
C LYS A 18 -17.70 -8.41 4.22
N LEU A 19 -17.02 -8.96 5.22
CA LEU A 19 -17.69 -9.68 6.30
C LEU A 19 -18.49 -8.73 7.19
N THR A 20 -17.90 -7.60 7.56
CA THR A 20 -18.55 -6.60 8.41
C THR A 20 -19.71 -5.91 7.69
N GLY A 21 -19.50 -5.44 6.46
CA GLY A 21 -20.54 -4.71 5.73
C GLY A 21 -21.81 -5.54 5.52
N PHE A 22 -21.66 -6.83 5.24
CA PHE A 22 -22.79 -7.78 5.17
C PHE A 22 -23.51 -7.91 6.53
N MET A 23 -22.76 -8.14 7.61
CA MET A 23 -23.34 -8.28 8.95
C MET A 23 -24.14 -7.05 9.39
N TYR A 24 -23.73 -5.86 8.94
CA TYR A 24 -24.35 -4.60 9.29
C TYR A 24 -25.29 -4.03 8.21
N GLY A 25 -25.77 -4.87 7.28
CA GLY A 25 -26.95 -4.57 6.47
C GLY A 25 -26.71 -4.34 4.99
N ARG A 26 -25.50 -4.59 4.45
CA ARG A 26 -25.32 -4.68 3.00
C ARG A 26 -26.10 -5.89 2.46
N ARG A 27 -26.99 -5.64 1.49
CA ARG A 27 -27.88 -6.65 0.88
C ARG A 27 -27.53 -7.00 -0.56
N ALA A 28 -26.48 -6.40 -1.10
CA ALA A 28 -25.96 -6.66 -2.44
C ALA A 28 -24.48 -7.05 -2.35
N PRO A 29 -23.94 -7.80 -3.33
CA PRO A 29 -22.52 -8.15 -3.34
C PRO A 29 -21.60 -6.92 -3.17
N LEU A 30 -20.43 -7.13 -2.58
CA LEU A 30 -19.38 -6.12 -2.57
C LEU A 30 -18.70 -6.10 -3.94
N THR A 31 -18.92 -5.05 -4.72
CA THR A 31 -18.22 -4.84 -5.98
C THR A 31 -16.76 -4.46 -5.71
N VAL A 32 -15.82 -5.19 -6.31
CA VAL A 32 -14.38 -4.97 -6.20
C VAL A 32 -13.81 -4.75 -7.59
N PHE A 33 -13.18 -3.60 -7.78
CA PHE A 33 -12.52 -3.23 -9.03
C PHE A 33 -11.03 -3.53 -8.93
N GLY A 34 -10.46 -4.20 -9.93
CA GLY A 34 -9.05 -4.55 -9.91
C GLY A 34 -8.53 -5.05 -11.26
N PRO A 35 -7.21 -5.29 -11.36
CA PRO A 35 -6.55 -5.67 -12.61
C PRO A 35 -6.86 -7.13 -12.97
N GLU A 36 -6.17 -7.66 -13.99
CA GLU A 36 -6.16 -9.10 -14.25
C GLU A 36 -5.83 -9.87 -12.96
N GLY A 37 -6.57 -10.94 -12.67
CA GLY A 37 -6.47 -11.69 -11.41
C GLY A 37 -7.44 -11.25 -10.29
N ILE A 38 -8.18 -10.15 -10.46
CA ILE A 38 -9.15 -9.67 -9.44
C ILE A 38 -10.25 -10.68 -9.12
N GLU A 39 -10.75 -11.40 -10.13
CA GLU A 39 -11.78 -12.42 -9.97
C GLU A 39 -11.24 -13.59 -9.13
N GLU A 40 -10.07 -14.11 -9.50
CA GLU A 40 -9.40 -15.19 -8.77
C GLU A 40 -9.07 -14.81 -7.31
N MET A 41 -8.62 -13.56 -7.07
CA MET A 41 -8.42 -13.07 -5.71
C MET A 41 -9.74 -13.03 -4.91
N CYS A 42 -10.82 -12.53 -5.50
CA CYS A 42 -12.14 -12.50 -4.86
C CYS A 42 -12.65 -13.92 -4.56
N ASP A 43 -12.44 -14.88 -5.46
CA ASP A 43 -12.79 -16.28 -5.27
C ASP A 43 -11.99 -16.92 -4.13
N HIS A 44 -10.68 -16.65 -4.04
CA HIS A 44 -9.86 -17.12 -2.93
C HIS A 44 -10.27 -16.51 -1.59
N PHE A 45 -10.56 -15.21 -1.56
CA PHE A 45 -11.14 -14.60 -0.36
C PHE A 45 -12.51 -15.18 -0.04
N GLN A 46 -13.34 -15.52 -1.02
CA GLN A 46 -14.62 -16.19 -0.77
C GLN A 46 -14.40 -17.58 -0.16
N ALA A 47 -13.50 -18.38 -0.75
CA ALA A 47 -13.16 -19.72 -0.30
C ALA A 47 -12.62 -19.75 1.13
N ALA A 48 -11.80 -18.75 1.49
CA ALA A 48 -11.23 -18.63 2.83
C ALA A 48 -12.28 -18.53 3.96
N PHE A 49 -13.49 -18.03 3.66
CA PHE A 49 -14.57 -17.86 4.64
C PHE A 49 -15.79 -18.75 4.39
N THR A 50 -15.70 -19.74 3.49
CA THR A 50 -16.84 -20.61 3.14
C THR A 50 -17.50 -21.21 4.37
N TRP A 51 -16.72 -21.78 5.29
CA TRP A 51 -17.26 -22.40 6.49
C TRP A 51 -18.02 -21.40 7.39
N ASP A 52 -17.45 -20.21 7.64
CA ASP A 52 -18.11 -19.17 8.46
C ASP A 52 -19.43 -18.71 7.81
N LEU A 53 -19.43 -18.48 6.50
CA LEU A 53 -20.62 -18.06 5.76
C LEU A 53 -21.70 -19.15 5.77
N GLU A 54 -21.33 -20.43 5.63
CA GLU A 54 -22.26 -21.55 5.76
C GLU A 54 -22.93 -21.58 7.14
N GLN A 55 -22.15 -21.44 8.22
CA GLN A 55 -22.70 -21.42 9.58
C GLN A 55 -23.70 -20.28 9.78
N ARG A 56 -23.42 -19.10 9.20
CA ARG A 56 -24.33 -17.94 9.25
C ARG A 56 -25.61 -18.19 8.46
N GLY A 57 -25.51 -18.84 7.31
CA GLY A 57 -26.66 -19.23 6.50
C GLY A 57 -27.61 -20.16 7.27
N LEU A 58 -27.07 -21.10 8.06
CA LEU A 58 -27.86 -22.02 8.87
C LEU A 58 -28.70 -21.31 9.95
N VAL A 59 -28.23 -20.17 10.47
CA VAL A 59 -28.97 -19.36 11.45
C VAL A 59 -29.79 -18.24 10.82
N GLY A 60 -30.00 -18.27 9.51
CA GLY A 60 -30.98 -17.45 8.79
C GLY A 60 -30.47 -16.12 8.25
N PHE A 61 -29.15 -15.89 8.18
CA PHE A 61 -28.63 -14.71 7.50
C PHE A 61 -28.75 -14.82 5.97
N ASP A 62 -29.14 -13.72 5.33
CA ASP A 62 -29.11 -13.58 3.86
C ASP A 62 -27.67 -13.32 3.37
N LEU A 63 -27.03 -14.34 2.83
CA LEU A 63 -25.63 -14.29 2.38
C LEU A 63 -25.40 -13.50 1.09
N THR A 64 -26.44 -12.90 0.49
CA THR A 64 -26.30 -12.13 -0.76
C THR A 64 -25.28 -11.00 -0.62
N GLY A 65 -25.30 -10.29 0.52
CA GLY A 65 -24.36 -9.20 0.83
C GLY A 65 -22.92 -9.63 1.11
N ALA A 66 -22.71 -10.93 1.33
CA ALA A 66 -21.43 -11.54 1.67
C ALA A 66 -20.65 -12.05 0.45
N ARG A 67 -21.19 -11.86 -0.75
CA ARG A 67 -20.53 -12.22 -2.02
C ARG A 67 -19.66 -11.08 -2.52
N PHE A 68 -18.68 -11.42 -3.35
CA PHE A 68 -17.99 -10.45 -4.18
C PHE A 68 -18.64 -10.34 -5.56
N GLU A 69 -18.47 -9.18 -6.17
CA GLU A 69 -18.64 -8.98 -7.60
C GLU A 69 -17.34 -8.36 -8.13
N ALA A 70 -16.51 -9.15 -8.80
CA ALA A 70 -15.25 -8.66 -9.33
C ALA A 70 -15.46 -7.97 -10.68
N GLN A 71 -14.87 -6.79 -10.85
CA GLN A 71 -14.90 -6.05 -12.11
C GLN A 71 -13.49 -5.65 -12.52
N LEU A 72 -13.13 -5.92 -13.78
CA LEU A 72 -11.83 -5.56 -14.31
C LEU A 72 -11.70 -4.04 -14.47
N ALA A 73 -10.70 -3.45 -13.82
CA ALA A 73 -10.34 -2.04 -13.93
C ALA A 73 -8.86 -1.85 -13.63
N ASN A 74 -8.17 -1.03 -14.44
CA ASN A 74 -6.80 -0.63 -14.17
C ASN A 74 -6.78 0.80 -13.62
N ILE A 75 -6.87 0.93 -12.30
CA ILE A 75 -6.93 2.24 -11.63
C ILE A 75 -5.60 2.64 -10.97
N SER A 76 -4.56 1.80 -11.05
CA SER A 76 -3.33 1.96 -10.28
C SER A 76 -2.77 3.37 -10.40
N LEU A 77 -2.42 3.83 -11.61
CA LEU A 77 -1.82 5.15 -11.79
C LEU A 77 -2.73 6.32 -11.39
N ALA A 78 -4.05 6.18 -11.53
CA ALA A 78 -4.99 7.28 -11.27
C ALA A 78 -5.18 7.60 -9.78
N VAL A 79 -4.78 6.68 -8.89
CA VAL A 79 -4.92 6.84 -7.43
C VAL A 79 -3.60 7.15 -6.72
N HIS A 80 -2.48 7.26 -7.44
CA HIS A 80 -1.21 7.69 -6.88
C HIS A 80 -1.01 9.20 -7.00
N THR A 81 -0.11 9.74 -6.18
CA THR A 81 0.36 11.12 -6.29
C THR A 81 1.41 11.21 -7.41
N THR A 82 1.22 12.09 -8.38
CA THR A 82 2.25 12.33 -9.42
C THR A 82 3.43 13.11 -8.84
N PRO A 83 4.64 13.06 -9.44
CA PRO A 83 5.78 13.82 -8.93
C PRO A 83 5.56 15.34 -8.92
N GLU A 84 4.77 15.89 -9.86
CA GLU A 84 4.39 17.30 -9.86
C GLU A 84 3.49 17.65 -8.67
N GLN A 85 2.51 16.78 -8.38
CA GLN A 85 1.63 16.94 -7.21
C GLN A 85 2.41 16.82 -5.90
N ALA A 86 3.34 15.86 -5.82
CA ALA A 86 4.22 15.70 -4.67
C ALA A 86 5.13 16.92 -4.49
N GLY A 87 5.70 17.47 -5.57
CA GLY A 87 6.47 18.71 -5.53
C GLY A 87 5.67 19.89 -4.99
N TYR A 88 4.41 20.05 -5.40
CA TYR A 88 3.50 21.04 -4.81
C TYR A 88 3.34 20.83 -3.30
N ILE A 89 3.09 19.60 -2.85
CA ILE A 89 2.96 19.26 -1.43
C ILE A 89 4.25 19.55 -0.65
N PHE A 90 5.42 19.17 -1.18
CA PHE A 90 6.72 19.41 -0.55
C PHE A 90 6.99 20.90 -0.39
N THR A 91 6.69 21.72 -1.40
CA THR A 91 6.83 23.18 -1.30
C THR A 91 5.91 23.79 -0.25
N HIS A 92 4.67 23.29 -0.11
CA HIS A 92 3.72 23.81 0.88
C HIS A 92 4.06 23.37 2.31
N THR A 93 4.68 22.20 2.47
CA THR A 93 5.04 21.64 3.78
C THR A 93 6.44 22.05 4.24
N GLY A 94 7.34 22.40 3.31
CA GLY A 94 8.70 22.86 3.59
C GLY A 94 9.53 21.87 4.42
N PRO A 95 9.64 20.58 4.06
CA PRO A 95 10.37 19.61 4.87
C PRO A 95 11.89 19.87 4.82
N ARG A 96 12.61 19.48 5.89
CA ARG A 96 14.08 19.47 5.90
C ARG A 96 14.66 18.48 4.87
N LEU A 97 13.91 17.43 4.54
CA LEU A 97 14.18 16.46 3.49
C LEU A 97 12.86 15.84 3.02
N ALA A 98 12.56 15.92 1.72
CA ALA A 98 11.48 15.17 1.09
C ALA A 98 12.01 13.80 0.63
N VAL A 99 11.23 12.74 0.82
CA VAL A 99 11.62 11.37 0.44
C VAL A 99 10.51 10.71 -0.37
N TYR A 100 10.84 10.27 -1.60
CA TYR A 100 9.97 9.38 -2.36
C TYR A 100 10.13 7.93 -1.90
N SER A 101 9.02 7.23 -1.75
CA SER A 101 8.92 5.78 -1.50
C SER A 101 7.66 5.26 -2.17
N HIS A 102 7.53 3.94 -2.36
CA HIS A 102 6.36 3.33 -3.03
C HIS A 102 6.18 3.90 -4.46
N ILE A 103 7.13 3.55 -5.32
CA ILE A 103 7.27 4.13 -6.66
C ILE A 103 6.60 3.22 -7.68
N ILE A 104 5.62 3.77 -8.41
CA ILE A 104 4.90 3.09 -9.47
C ILE A 104 4.96 3.96 -10.74
N PRO A 105 5.48 3.44 -11.88
CA PRO A 105 6.00 2.08 -12.07
C PRO A 105 7.38 1.86 -11.40
N PRO A 106 7.75 0.62 -11.03
CA PRO A 106 8.98 0.34 -10.30
C PRO A 106 10.26 0.57 -11.11
N GLN A 107 10.16 0.80 -12.42
CA GLN A 107 11.30 1.15 -13.27
C GLN A 107 11.63 2.65 -13.22
N THR A 108 10.76 3.48 -12.64
CA THR A 108 10.99 4.92 -12.53
C THR A 108 12.21 5.19 -11.65
N THR A 109 13.13 5.98 -12.18
CA THR A 109 14.42 6.27 -11.55
C THR A 109 14.36 7.50 -10.65
N ALA A 110 15.31 7.61 -9.72
CA ALA A 110 15.47 8.80 -8.88
C ALA A 110 15.71 10.08 -9.70
N GLU A 111 16.43 9.97 -10.83
CA GLU A 111 16.71 11.10 -11.72
C GLU A 111 15.43 11.59 -12.40
N GLU A 112 14.59 10.69 -12.93
CA GLU A 112 13.30 11.04 -13.52
C GLU A 112 12.37 11.70 -12.48
N LEU A 113 12.29 11.16 -11.26
CA LEU A 113 11.50 11.77 -10.18
C LEU A 113 12.01 13.17 -9.84
N ALA A 114 13.32 13.35 -9.74
CA ALA A 114 13.92 14.64 -9.45
C ALA A 114 13.67 15.65 -10.58
N GLU A 115 13.82 15.25 -11.84
CA GLU A 115 13.60 16.10 -13.02
C GLU A 115 12.15 16.63 -13.05
N VAL A 116 11.16 15.76 -12.85
CA VAL A 116 9.74 16.15 -12.87
C VAL A 116 9.36 16.97 -11.63
N THR A 117 10.00 16.72 -10.49
CA THR A 117 9.71 17.43 -9.23
C THR A 117 10.35 18.82 -9.17
N ALA A 118 11.53 19.00 -9.78
CA ALA A 118 12.35 20.22 -9.66
C ALA A 118 11.65 21.55 -10.02
N PRO A 119 10.75 21.63 -11.03
CA PRO A 119 9.99 22.84 -11.31
C PRO A 119 9.04 23.27 -10.18
N HIS A 120 8.69 22.33 -9.29
CA HIS A 120 7.68 22.51 -8.25
C HIS A 120 8.24 22.54 -6.83
N TYR A 121 9.45 22.02 -6.61
CA TYR A 121 10.11 21.96 -5.30
C TYR A 121 11.63 22.05 -5.44
N SER A 122 12.24 22.94 -4.65
CA SER A 122 13.69 23.24 -4.69
C SER A 122 14.43 22.82 -3.42
N GLY A 123 13.74 22.24 -2.44
CA GLY A 123 14.37 21.75 -1.21
C GLY A 123 15.06 20.40 -1.39
N PRO A 124 15.73 19.88 -0.35
CA PRO A 124 16.38 18.58 -0.41
C PRO A 124 15.36 17.47 -0.74
N LEU A 125 15.71 16.62 -1.69
CA LEU A 125 14.90 15.52 -2.19
C LEU A 125 15.74 14.25 -2.25
N LEU A 126 15.17 13.14 -1.81
CA LEU A 126 15.77 11.81 -1.84
C LEU A 126 14.75 10.80 -2.39
N THR A 127 15.25 9.78 -3.08
CA THR A 127 14.45 8.60 -3.43
C THR A 127 14.92 7.45 -2.55
N ALA A 128 14.01 6.83 -1.82
CA ALA A 128 14.33 5.75 -0.90
C ALA A 128 14.69 4.47 -1.66
N GLU A 129 15.64 3.72 -1.09
CA GLU A 129 16.01 2.38 -1.53
C GLU A 129 15.75 1.40 -0.38
N ASP A 130 15.57 0.13 -0.71
CA ASP A 130 15.42 -0.92 0.30
C ASP A 130 16.61 -0.93 1.27
N PHE A 131 16.32 -1.08 2.56
CA PHE A 131 17.29 -1.00 3.66
C PHE A 131 17.99 0.36 3.84
N MET A 132 17.54 1.42 3.18
CA MET A 132 18.00 2.77 3.52
C MET A 132 17.59 3.14 4.95
N THR A 133 18.52 3.74 5.70
CA THR A 133 18.21 4.32 7.02
C THR A 133 18.22 5.85 6.92
N VAL A 134 17.27 6.48 7.61
CA VAL A 134 17.17 7.94 7.74
C VAL A 134 17.17 8.27 9.22
N THR A 135 18.28 8.80 9.73
CA THR A 135 18.39 9.25 11.12
C THR A 135 18.14 10.76 11.19
N ILE A 136 17.15 11.17 11.98
CA ILE A 136 16.74 12.58 12.10
C ILE A 136 17.22 13.11 13.46
N GLY A 137 18.17 14.05 13.43
CA GLY A 137 18.62 14.83 14.58
C GLY A 137 18.79 16.31 14.20
N ASP A 138 19.78 16.98 14.79
CA ASP A 138 20.24 18.30 14.33
C ASP A 138 20.65 18.27 12.86
N GLU A 139 21.24 17.15 12.44
CA GLU A 139 21.51 16.80 11.05
C GLU A 139 20.63 15.62 10.60
N ILE A 140 20.41 15.49 9.29
CA ILE A 140 19.78 14.31 8.70
C ILE A 140 20.88 13.44 8.10
N VAL A 141 21.00 12.20 8.57
CA VAL A 141 22.02 11.25 8.12
C VAL A 141 21.35 10.12 7.35
N ILE A 142 21.81 9.91 6.11
CA ILE A 142 21.37 8.81 5.25
C ILE A 142 22.38 7.67 5.35
N GLY A 143 21.92 6.47 5.67
CA GLY A 143 22.73 5.28 5.80
C GLY A 143 22.09 4.07 5.12
N SER A 144 22.66 2.90 5.37
CA SER A 144 22.14 1.61 4.93
C SER A 144 22.18 0.63 6.08
N ALA A 145 21.06 -0.01 6.37
CA ALA A 145 20.97 -1.13 7.29
C ALA A 145 21.58 -2.36 6.61
N ARG A 146 22.86 -2.62 6.86
CA ARG A 146 23.47 -3.93 6.55
C ARG A 146 23.22 -4.85 7.72
N GLY A 147 22.42 -5.89 7.53
CA GLY A 147 22.23 -6.91 8.55
C GLY A 147 23.46 -7.79 8.69
N GLU A 148 24.32 -7.51 9.67
CA GLU A 148 24.92 -8.57 10.48
C GLU A 148 24.19 -8.54 11.82
N GLY A 149 22.93 -8.97 11.83
CA GLY A 149 22.22 -9.13 13.10
C GLY A 149 22.96 -10.13 13.97
N THR A 150 23.20 -9.79 15.24
CA THR A 150 23.48 -10.83 16.22
C THR A 150 22.23 -11.70 16.36
N ALA A 151 22.38 -13.02 16.48
CA ALA A 151 21.25 -13.96 16.58
C ALA A 151 20.42 -13.82 17.88
N GLU A 152 20.58 -12.71 18.62
CA GLU A 152 19.97 -12.43 19.91
C GLU A 152 18.93 -11.32 19.76
N TYR A 153 17.64 -11.70 19.83
CA TYR A 153 16.48 -10.80 19.64
C TYR A 153 16.42 -9.63 20.64
N GLU A 154 17.08 -9.74 21.79
CA GLU A 154 17.02 -8.75 22.88
C GLU A 154 18.15 -7.70 22.85
N LYS A 155 19.12 -7.79 21.93
CA LYS A 155 20.19 -6.80 21.80
C LYS A 155 20.02 -5.98 20.53
N SER A 156 19.81 -4.68 20.71
CA SER A 156 19.78 -3.69 19.64
C SER A 156 21.04 -2.83 19.71
N ASP A 157 21.83 -2.81 18.65
CA ASP A 157 23.01 -1.92 18.51
C ASP A 157 22.62 -0.47 18.15
N VAL A 158 21.31 -0.16 18.17
CA VAL A 158 20.75 1.07 17.60
C VAL A 158 20.49 2.15 18.66
N ALA A 159 20.81 1.90 19.93
CA ALA A 159 20.77 2.91 20.99
C ALA A 159 21.94 2.72 21.98
N PRO A 160 22.69 3.79 22.34
CA PRO A 160 23.65 3.72 23.43
C PRO A 160 22.93 3.62 24.78
N GLU A 161 23.58 2.93 25.73
CA GLU A 161 23.13 2.75 27.13
C GLU A 161 22.86 4.06 27.88
#